data_AF-A0A5R8N504-F1
#
_entry.id   AF-A0A5R8N504-F1
#
_cell.length_a   1.000
_cell.length_b   1.000
_cell.length_c   1.000
_cell.angle_alpha   90.00
_cell.angle_beta   90.00
_cell.angle_gamma   90.00
#
_symmetry.space_group_name_H-M   'P 1'
#
loop_
_entity.id
_entity.type
_entity.pdbx_description
1 polymer ?
#
loop_
_entity_poly.entity_id
_entity_poly.type
_entity_poly.pdbx_seq_one_letter_code
_entity_poly.pdbx_strand_id
1 'polypeptide(L)'
;MFSAIRKSAVAVAALALAFVAGAAPAHAAGLGTYGDFSRMFDKSAGQFWSGSWRNQWAWEPKGGNVSHIRWGDPAKWPPANYEKFQRVGDWVKLDGYGNSEGMLKQRVTKERIGDVNCKNMKPLLSLDGKQHYVKWTVQPEAYCLEAWGKILIPGGTDVDFYHKQVWFPPSGPTCANKYFKGRTCIKQFEIWKDNNRGNGDVGGPLELRHKRDNIFAKGMGPAFIIHNYFPNDGWQAELRQAWTY
;
A
#
# COMPACT_ATOMS: atom_id res chain seq x y z
N MET A 1 -13.98 51.02 -84.25
CA MET A 1 -14.71 50.68 -83.00
C MET A 1 -14.46 49.20 -82.72
N PHE A 2 -13.43 48.86 -81.91
CA PHE A 2 -13.47 48.60 -80.44
C PHE A 2 -14.51 47.51 -80.09
N SER A 3 -14.26 46.41 -79.36
CA SER A 3 -13.27 46.12 -78.31
C SER A 3 -13.20 44.59 -78.06
N ALA A 4 -12.14 44.16 -77.37
CA ALA A 4 -11.80 42.80 -76.95
C ALA A 4 -12.78 42.16 -75.92
N ILE A 5 -12.59 40.87 -75.59
CA ILE A 5 -12.47 40.35 -74.21
C ILE A 5 -12.03 38.86 -74.24
N ARG A 6 -10.84 38.62 -73.68
CA ARG A 6 -10.32 37.30 -73.26
C ARG A 6 -11.02 36.89 -71.96
N LYS A 7 -11.30 35.59 -71.77
CA LYS A 7 -11.63 35.06 -70.44
C LYS A 7 -10.67 33.94 -70.06
N SER A 8 -9.95 34.23 -68.98
CA SER A 8 -8.88 33.46 -68.35
C SER A 8 -9.39 32.17 -67.72
N ALA A 9 -8.63 31.09 -67.87
CA ALA A 9 -8.79 29.88 -67.06
C ALA A 9 -8.23 30.14 -65.65
N VAL A 10 -9.05 29.89 -64.63
CA VAL A 10 -8.68 29.96 -63.21
C VAL A 10 -8.08 28.61 -62.82
N ALA A 11 -6.79 28.60 -62.49
CA ALA A 11 -6.14 27.45 -61.86
C ALA A 11 -6.53 27.39 -60.38
N VAL A 12 -7.22 26.32 -59.97
CA VAL A 12 -7.54 26.04 -58.58
C VAL A 12 -6.31 25.36 -57.94
N ALA A 13 -5.55 26.11 -57.15
CA ALA A 13 -4.48 25.58 -56.32
C ALA A 13 -5.09 24.87 -55.10
N ALA A 14 -4.97 23.55 -55.04
CA ALA A 14 -5.33 22.76 -53.87
C ALA A 14 -4.24 22.93 -52.79
N LEU A 15 -4.55 23.69 -51.74
CA LEU A 15 -3.74 23.77 -50.53
C LEU A 15 -3.90 22.46 -49.74
N ALA A 16 -2.88 21.60 -49.77
CA ALA A 16 -2.78 20.46 -48.87
C ALA A 16 -2.38 20.96 -47.47
N LEU A 17 -3.36 21.14 -46.57
CA LEU A 17 -3.10 21.34 -45.16
C LEU A 17 -2.52 20.05 -44.57
N ALA A 18 -1.20 20.01 -44.40
CA ALA A 18 -0.54 19.01 -43.58
C ALA A 18 -0.94 19.21 -42.11
N PHE A 19 -1.89 18.40 -41.64
CA PHE A 19 -2.16 18.25 -40.22
C PHE A 19 -0.93 17.61 -39.57
N VAL A 20 -0.06 18.45 -38.99
CA VAL A 20 0.93 18.01 -38.00
C VAL A 20 0.13 17.63 -36.76
N ALA A 21 -0.37 16.39 -36.72
CA ALA A 21 -0.88 15.80 -35.50
C ALA A 21 0.28 15.69 -34.52
N GLY A 22 0.43 16.72 -33.68
CA GLY A 22 1.35 16.69 -32.56
C GLY A 22 1.03 15.47 -31.72
N ALA A 23 1.89 14.46 -31.77
CA ALA A 23 1.82 13.34 -30.86
C ALA A 23 1.91 13.93 -29.45
N ALA A 24 0.79 13.91 -28.72
CA ALA A 24 0.78 14.29 -27.32
C ALA A 24 1.88 13.47 -26.62
N PRO A 25 2.71 14.09 -25.76
CA PRO A 25 3.73 13.36 -25.04
C PRO A 25 3.06 12.19 -24.33
N ALA A 26 3.44 10.97 -24.72
CA ALA A 26 3.03 9.76 -24.05
C ALA A 26 3.49 9.91 -22.60
N HIS A 27 2.57 10.31 -21.73
CA HIS A 27 2.81 10.28 -20.30
C HIS A 27 3.15 8.84 -19.99
N ALA A 28 4.39 8.59 -19.58
CA ALA A 28 4.79 7.29 -19.07
C ALA A 28 3.73 6.87 -18.06
N ALA A 29 2.99 5.80 -18.38
CA ALA A 29 1.91 5.35 -17.52
C ALA A 29 2.50 5.11 -16.13
N GLY A 30 2.05 5.90 -15.15
CA GLY A 30 2.57 5.81 -13.79
C GLY A 30 2.45 4.37 -13.27
N LEU A 31 3.33 3.99 -12.35
CA LEU A 31 3.37 2.64 -11.75
C LEU A 31 2.08 2.27 -10.96
N GLY A 32 1.16 3.23 -10.85
CA GLY A 32 -0.08 3.13 -10.11
C GLY A 32 0.03 3.74 -8.73
N THR A 33 -1.02 3.56 -7.96
CA THR A 33 -1.09 3.99 -6.56
C THR A 33 -1.13 2.80 -5.63
N TYR A 34 -0.75 2.98 -4.37
CA TYR A 34 -0.95 1.96 -3.33
C TYR A 34 -2.42 1.51 -3.25
N GLY A 35 -3.38 2.38 -3.57
CA GLY A 35 -4.79 2.02 -3.70
C GLY A 35 -5.04 0.93 -4.73
N ASP A 36 -4.36 0.98 -5.88
CA ASP A 36 -4.50 -0.02 -6.94
C ASP A 36 -4.07 -1.43 -6.49
N PHE A 37 -3.15 -1.53 -5.53
CA PHE A 37 -2.59 -2.79 -5.03
C PHE A 37 -3.23 -3.26 -3.73
N SER A 38 -3.53 -2.34 -2.81
CA SER A 38 -4.11 -2.64 -1.50
C SER A 38 -5.62 -2.70 -1.53
N ARG A 39 -6.27 -1.99 -2.46
CA ARG A 39 -7.73 -1.76 -2.47
C ARG A 39 -8.23 -1.01 -1.23
N MET A 40 -7.36 -0.20 -0.61
CA MET A 40 -7.62 0.47 0.68
C MET A 40 -8.92 1.30 0.72
N PHE A 41 -9.32 1.93 -0.39
CA PHE A 41 -10.54 2.75 -0.45
C PHE A 41 -11.71 2.09 -1.17
N ASP A 42 -11.60 0.80 -1.46
CA ASP A 42 -12.71 -0.01 -1.94
C ASP A 42 -13.29 -0.80 -0.77
N LYS A 43 -14.62 -0.95 -0.72
CA LYS A 43 -15.24 -1.98 0.12
C LYS A 43 -14.87 -3.34 -0.45
N SER A 44 -13.78 -3.91 0.03
CA SER A 44 -13.14 -5.06 -0.58
C SER A 44 -12.62 -6.01 0.46
N ALA A 45 -12.62 -7.29 0.13
CA ALA A 45 -12.14 -8.34 1.02
C ALA A 45 -11.41 -9.41 0.23
N GLY A 46 -10.65 -10.21 0.95
CA GLY A 46 -9.97 -11.37 0.39
C GLY A 46 -9.62 -12.40 1.45
N GLN A 47 -9.48 -13.63 1.01
CA GLN A 47 -9.08 -14.76 1.85
C GLN A 47 -7.80 -15.39 1.31
N PHE A 48 -6.93 -15.80 2.23
CA PHE A 48 -5.66 -16.44 1.94
C PHE A 48 -5.47 -17.70 2.79
N TRP A 49 -4.70 -18.65 2.27
CA TRP A 49 -4.59 -20.01 2.82
C TRP A 49 -3.15 -20.47 2.97
N SER A 50 -2.93 -21.30 3.99
CA SER A 50 -1.74 -22.14 4.17
C SER A 50 -2.18 -23.55 4.52
N GLY A 51 -2.08 -24.49 3.57
CA GLY A 51 -2.68 -25.82 3.72
C GLY A 51 -4.19 -25.73 3.99
N SER A 52 -4.64 -26.28 5.12
CA SER A 52 -6.03 -26.21 5.58
C SER A 52 -6.37 -24.92 6.36
N TRP A 53 -5.36 -24.18 6.83
CA TRP A 53 -5.57 -22.93 7.56
C TRP A 53 -5.94 -21.80 6.60
N ARG A 54 -6.81 -20.90 7.05
CA ARG A 54 -7.26 -19.74 6.28
C ARG A 54 -7.47 -18.52 7.16
N ASN A 55 -7.35 -17.34 6.55
CA ASN A 55 -7.61 -16.06 7.19
C ASN A 55 -8.16 -15.08 6.15
N GLN A 56 -8.82 -14.03 6.62
CA GLN A 56 -9.51 -13.04 5.79
C GLN A 56 -9.03 -11.64 6.13
N TRP A 57 -8.94 -10.79 5.11
CA TRP A 57 -8.87 -9.35 5.27
C TRP A 57 -10.11 -8.66 4.68
N ALA A 58 -10.46 -7.49 5.21
CA ALA A 58 -11.42 -6.61 4.57
C ALA A 58 -11.12 -5.14 4.84
N TRP A 59 -11.16 -4.33 3.79
CA TRP A 59 -11.12 -2.87 3.84
C TRP A 59 -12.52 -2.29 4.00
N GLU A 60 -12.65 -1.35 4.92
CA GLU A 60 -13.86 -0.61 5.21
C GLU A 60 -13.57 0.90 5.10
N PRO A 61 -13.77 1.50 3.92
CA PRO A 61 -13.61 2.94 3.72
C PRO A 61 -14.58 3.72 4.63
N LYS A 62 -14.06 4.72 5.33
CA LYS A 62 -14.83 5.57 6.26
C LYS A 62 -15.14 6.95 5.69
N GLY A 63 -14.73 7.22 4.45
CA GLY A 63 -14.74 8.55 3.84
C GLY A 63 -13.54 9.39 4.27
N GLY A 64 -13.39 10.59 3.70
CA GLY A 64 -12.37 11.56 4.12
C GLY A 64 -10.93 11.04 4.10
N ASN A 65 -10.57 10.20 3.12
CA ASN A 65 -9.27 9.54 3.02
C ASN A 65 -8.91 8.61 4.19
N VAL A 66 -9.90 8.13 4.96
CA VAL A 66 -9.72 7.17 6.05
C VAL A 66 -10.29 5.81 5.65
N SER A 67 -9.58 4.74 6.00
CA SER A 67 -10.06 3.37 5.85
C SER A 67 -9.60 2.50 7.00
N HIS A 68 -10.43 1.53 7.37
CA HIS A 68 -10.06 0.50 8.35
C HIS A 68 -9.78 -0.81 7.62
N ILE A 69 -8.77 -1.56 8.04
CA ILE A 69 -8.63 -2.96 7.63
C ILE A 69 -8.83 -3.87 8.82
N ARG A 70 -9.58 -4.95 8.60
CA ARG A 70 -9.77 -6.04 9.55
C ARG A 70 -9.04 -7.27 9.06
N TRP A 71 -8.49 -8.04 9.98
CA TRP A 71 -7.85 -9.34 9.73
C TRP A 71 -8.42 -10.37 10.71
N GLY A 72 -8.82 -11.56 10.26
CA GLY A 72 -9.36 -12.56 11.18
C GLY A 72 -9.90 -13.83 10.55
N ASP A 73 -10.25 -14.78 11.44
CA ASP A 73 -10.85 -16.05 11.06
C ASP A 73 -12.19 -15.82 10.34
N PRO A 74 -12.34 -16.24 9.07
CA PRO A 74 -13.60 -16.08 8.35
C PRO A 74 -14.78 -16.84 8.99
N ALA A 75 -14.55 -17.86 9.83
CA ALA A 75 -15.62 -18.53 10.56
C ALA A 75 -16.19 -17.70 11.72
N LYS A 76 -15.46 -16.65 12.15
CA LYS A 76 -15.85 -15.75 13.25
C LYS A 76 -15.93 -14.29 12.77
N TRP A 77 -16.30 -14.10 11.51
CA TRP A 77 -16.32 -12.78 10.88
C TRP A 77 -17.58 -11.98 11.27
N PRO A 78 -17.47 -10.66 11.54
CA PRO A 78 -16.25 -9.84 11.53
C PRO A 78 -15.46 -9.89 12.84
N PRO A 79 -14.11 -9.85 12.79
CA PRO A 79 -13.32 -9.70 14.00
C PRO A 79 -13.54 -8.31 14.61
N ALA A 80 -13.46 -8.21 15.94
CA ALA A 80 -13.64 -6.94 16.65
C ALA A 80 -12.55 -5.91 16.30
N ASN A 81 -11.31 -6.38 16.11
CA ASN A 81 -10.14 -5.53 15.93
C ASN A 81 -9.98 -5.05 14.47
N TYR A 82 -9.45 -3.84 14.32
CA TYR A 82 -9.09 -3.23 13.03
C TYR A 82 -7.84 -2.36 13.16
N GLU A 83 -7.15 -2.14 12.04
CA GLU A 83 -6.13 -1.12 11.87
C GLU A 83 -6.72 0.09 11.16
N LYS A 84 -6.38 1.30 11.59
CA LYS A 84 -6.87 2.55 10.98
C LYS A 84 -5.77 3.22 10.16
N PHE A 85 -6.05 3.38 8.88
CA PHE A 85 -5.17 4.06 7.94
C PHE A 85 -5.80 5.35 7.42
N GLN A 86 -4.96 6.35 7.16
CA GLN A 86 -5.36 7.62 6.57
C GLN A 86 -4.41 8.01 5.45
N ARG A 87 -4.94 8.41 4.29
CA ARG A 87 -4.14 9.06 3.25
C ARG A 87 -4.04 10.55 3.51
N VAL A 88 -2.82 11.08 3.54
CA VAL A 88 -2.49 12.50 3.69
C VAL A 88 -1.45 12.86 2.62
N GLY A 89 -1.87 13.60 1.60
CA GLY A 89 -1.02 13.89 0.44
C GLY A 89 -0.57 12.61 -0.27
N ASP A 90 0.75 12.47 -0.43
CA ASP A 90 1.40 11.29 -1.02
C ASP A 90 1.74 10.20 0.00
N TRP A 91 1.16 10.23 1.20
CA TRP A 91 1.43 9.23 2.23
C TRP A 91 0.16 8.54 2.68
N VAL A 92 0.26 7.24 2.91
CA VAL A 92 -0.63 6.52 3.80
C VAL A 92 0.02 6.47 5.17
N LYS A 93 -0.74 6.84 6.19
CA LYS A 93 -0.32 6.84 7.57
C LYS A 93 -1.13 5.85 8.40
N LEU A 94 -0.46 5.12 9.28
CA LEU A 94 -1.09 4.26 10.29
C LEU A 94 -1.35 5.09 11.55
N ASP A 95 -2.62 5.18 11.95
CA ASP A 95 -3.06 5.93 13.14
C ASP A 95 -3.04 5.04 14.40
N GLY A 96 -3.27 3.74 14.23
CA GLY A 96 -3.25 2.74 15.30
C GLY A 96 -4.30 1.65 15.11
N TYR A 97 -4.65 1.01 16.21
CA TYR A 97 -5.49 -0.20 16.26
C TYR A 97 -6.76 0.11 17.05
N GLY A 98 -7.89 -0.47 16.69
CA GLY A 98 -9.13 -0.25 17.43
C GLY A 98 -10.03 -1.46 17.45
N ASN A 99 -11.03 -1.40 18.32
CA ASN A 99 -12.08 -2.39 18.48
C ASN A 99 -13.39 -1.68 18.88
N SER A 100 -14.36 -2.41 19.43
CA SER A 100 -15.62 -1.84 19.94
C SER A 100 -15.46 -0.97 21.20
N GLU A 101 -14.37 -1.13 21.93
CA GLU A 101 -14.10 -0.46 23.22
C GLU A 101 -13.33 0.85 23.03
N GLY A 102 -12.64 1.01 21.90
CA GLY A 102 -11.95 2.24 21.57
C GLY A 102 -10.79 2.04 20.60
N MET A 103 -9.90 3.03 20.58
CA MET A 103 -8.73 3.04 19.71
C MET A 103 -7.45 3.19 20.52
N LEU A 104 -6.53 2.26 20.34
CA LEU A 104 -5.13 2.36 20.75
C LEU A 104 -4.37 3.16 19.69
N LYS A 105 -4.00 4.38 20.04
CA LYS A 105 -3.27 5.29 19.13
C LYS A 105 -1.81 4.87 19.04
N GLN A 106 -1.30 4.75 17.82
CA GLN A 106 0.13 4.55 17.58
C GLN A 106 0.79 5.88 17.25
N ARG A 107 1.78 6.29 18.05
CA ARG A 107 2.47 7.58 17.89
C ARG A 107 3.97 7.40 17.77
N VAL A 108 4.52 7.87 16.65
CA VAL A 108 5.97 7.86 16.41
C VAL A 108 6.64 8.97 17.19
N THR A 109 7.80 8.67 17.74
CA THR A 109 8.73 9.65 18.34
C THR A 109 9.91 9.92 17.41
N LYS A 110 10.17 9.01 16.47
CA LYS A 110 11.24 9.11 15.47
C LYS A 110 10.87 8.31 14.23
N GLU A 111 11.07 8.89 13.06
CA GLU A 111 10.97 8.19 11.78
C GLU A 111 12.13 8.56 10.85
N ARG A 112 12.49 7.62 9.98
CA ARG A 112 13.50 7.81 8.95
C ARG A 112 13.10 7.12 7.65
N ILE A 113 13.57 7.68 6.54
CA ILE A 113 13.48 7.09 5.19
C ILE A 113 14.87 6.99 4.58
N GLY A 114 15.16 5.91 3.88
CA GLY A 114 16.41 5.72 3.15
C GLY A 114 16.24 4.82 1.94
N ASP A 115 17.36 4.33 1.43
CA ASP A 115 17.36 3.42 0.28
C ASP A 115 16.88 2.00 0.67
N VAL A 116 16.74 1.12 -0.33
CA VAL A 116 16.28 -0.27 -0.16
C VAL A 116 17.05 -1.09 0.88
N ASN A 117 18.33 -0.77 1.11
CA ASN A 117 19.16 -1.47 2.07
C ASN A 117 19.08 -0.84 3.47
N CYS A 118 18.17 0.13 3.67
CA CYS A 118 18.07 0.97 4.84
C CYS A 118 19.38 1.71 5.15
N LYS A 119 20.12 2.08 4.10
CA LYS A 119 21.27 2.98 4.20
C LYS A 119 20.82 4.40 3.85
N ASN A 120 21.72 5.36 4.09
CA ASN A 120 21.48 6.78 3.79
C ASN A 120 20.19 7.33 4.42
N MET A 121 19.86 6.84 5.62
CA MET A 121 18.61 7.17 6.31
C MET A 121 18.57 8.65 6.68
N LYS A 122 17.52 9.34 6.24
CA LYS A 122 17.22 10.74 6.57
C LYS A 122 16.01 10.82 7.49
N PRO A 123 15.93 11.79 8.40
CA PRO A 123 14.73 12.02 9.20
C PRO A 123 13.50 12.20 8.31
N LEU A 124 12.38 11.59 8.71
CA LEU A 124 11.07 11.81 8.12
C LEU A 124 10.20 12.46 9.20
N LEU A 125 9.73 13.68 8.96
CA LEU A 125 8.96 14.43 9.96
C LEU A 125 7.50 13.97 9.95
N SER A 126 7.00 13.50 11.10
CA SER A 126 5.57 13.26 11.31
C SER A 126 4.97 14.34 12.21
N LEU A 127 4.30 15.32 11.59
CA LEU A 127 3.72 16.46 12.30
C LEU A 127 2.55 16.09 13.21
N ASP A 128 1.84 15.00 12.92
CA ASP A 128 0.67 14.53 13.66
C ASP A 128 0.96 13.26 14.49
N GLY A 129 2.23 12.85 14.54
CA GLY A 129 2.70 11.65 15.24
C GLY A 129 2.23 10.33 14.66
N LYS A 130 1.43 10.29 13.59
CA LYS A 130 1.05 9.03 12.95
C LYS A 130 2.23 8.45 12.17
N GLN A 131 2.33 7.12 12.10
CA GLN A 131 3.43 6.48 11.38
C GLN A 131 3.24 6.62 9.87
N HIS A 132 4.27 7.01 9.12
CA HIS A 132 4.30 6.84 7.67
C HIS A 132 4.38 5.35 7.34
N TYR A 133 3.36 4.83 6.65
CA TYR A 133 3.27 3.40 6.33
C TYR A 133 3.81 3.11 4.93
N VAL A 134 3.36 3.87 3.94
CA VAL A 134 3.78 3.72 2.53
C VAL A 134 3.48 5.02 1.78
N LYS A 135 4.28 5.35 0.77
CA LYS A 135 3.92 6.40 -0.19
C LYS A 135 2.72 5.97 -1.02
N TRP A 136 1.79 6.89 -1.25
CA TRP A 136 0.59 6.64 -2.03
C TRP A 136 0.92 6.40 -3.49
N THR A 137 1.76 7.23 -4.10
CA THR A 137 2.27 7.00 -5.45
C THR A 137 3.36 5.93 -5.39
N VAL A 138 3.20 4.86 -6.19
CA VAL A 138 4.20 3.80 -6.24
C VAL A 138 5.50 4.36 -6.82
N GLN A 139 6.59 4.18 -6.08
CA GLN A 139 7.90 4.69 -6.46
C GLN A 139 8.58 3.73 -7.45
N PRO A 140 9.40 4.24 -8.40
CA PRO A 140 10.23 3.40 -9.26
C PRO A 140 11.39 2.75 -8.50
N GLU A 141 11.92 3.42 -7.48
CA GLU A 141 12.96 2.89 -6.60
C GLU A 141 12.38 2.32 -5.31
N ALA A 142 12.95 1.20 -4.86
CA ALA A 142 12.67 0.66 -3.55
C ALA A 142 13.22 1.57 -2.45
N TYR A 143 12.51 1.66 -1.32
CA TYR A 143 12.90 2.51 -0.20
C TYR A 143 12.62 1.82 1.13
N CYS A 144 13.35 2.23 2.16
CA CYS A 144 13.20 1.75 3.52
C CYS A 144 12.59 2.83 4.42
N LEU A 145 11.71 2.42 5.32
CA LEU A 145 11.16 3.21 6.42
C LEU A 145 11.55 2.56 7.74
N GLU A 146 11.94 3.37 8.70
CA GLU A 146 12.10 2.95 10.10
C GLU A 146 11.36 3.91 11.01
N ALA A 147 10.55 3.37 11.92
CA ALA A 147 9.78 4.12 12.89
C ALA A 147 10.00 3.56 14.29
N TRP A 148 10.11 4.46 15.27
CA TRP A 148 10.08 4.17 16.70
C TRP A 148 8.97 4.99 17.32
N GLY A 149 8.29 4.42 18.32
CA GLY A 149 7.21 5.12 18.97
C GLY A 149 6.54 4.31 20.06
N LYS A 150 5.31 4.72 20.37
CA LYS A 150 4.46 4.11 21.39
C LYS A 150 3.09 3.76 20.85
N ILE A 151 2.52 2.66 21.33
CA ILE A 151 1.07 2.41 21.29
C ILE A 151 0.52 2.84 22.64
N LEU A 152 -0.36 3.84 22.61
CA LEU A 152 -0.92 4.47 23.80
C LEU A 152 -2.04 3.61 24.37
N ILE A 153 -1.89 3.16 25.62
CA ILE A 153 -2.86 2.30 26.31
C ILE A 153 -3.66 3.14 27.32
N PRO A 154 -4.97 3.38 27.10
CA PRO A 154 -5.77 4.14 28.04
C PRO A 154 -5.79 3.48 29.43
N GLY A 155 -5.32 4.21 30.44
CA GLY A 155 -5.27 3.72 31.83
C GLY A 155 -4.24 2.63 32.10
N GLY A 156 -3.32 2.37 31.15
CA GLY A 156 -2.28 1.35 31.29
C GLY A 156 -0.89 1.85 30.89
N THR A 157 0.05 0.92 30.79
CA THR A 157 1.42 1.20 30.35
C THR A 157 1.50 1.21 28.83
N ASP A 158 2.02 2.29 28.26
CA ASP A 158 2.27 2.38 26.82
C ASP A 158 3.26 1.31 26.35
N VAL A 159 3.01 0.75 25.17
CA VAL A 159 3.91 -0.22 24.54
C VAL A 159 4.87 0.51 23.63
N ASP A 160 6.17 0.35 23.83
CA ASP A 160 7.18 0.85 22.89
C ASP A 160 7.27 -0.07 21.67
N PHE A 161 7.45 0.51 20.49
CA PHE A 161 7.61 -0.27 19.25
C PHE A 161 8.75 0.23 18.38
N TYR A 162 9.23 -0.67 17.54
CA TYR A 162 10.04 -0.40 16.37
C TYR A 162 9.43 -1.11 15.16
N HIS A 163 9.25 -0.36 14.08
CA HIS A 163 8.71 -0.86 12.83
C HIS A 163 9.66 -0.50 11.69
N LYS A 164 10.16 -1.52 10.99
CA LYS A 164 10.94 -1.37 9.77
C LYS A 164 10.18 -1.95 8.60
N GLN A 165 10.10 -1.16 7.52
CA GLN A 165 9.47 -1.55 6.27
C GLN A 165 10.43 -1.31 5.12
N VAL A 166 10.49 -2.23 4.15
CA VAL A 166 11.13 -1.99 2.86
C VAL A 166 10.07 -2.22 1.79
N TRP A 167 9.80 -1.17 1.02
CA TRP A 167 8.84 -1.21 -0.07
C TRP A 167 9.58 -1.36 -1.39
N PHE A 168 9.22 -2.41 -2.13
CA PHE A 168 9.77 -2.70 -3.44
C PHE A 168 8.79 -2.26 -4.53
N PRO A 169 9.31 -1.67 -5.63
CA PRO A 169 8.49 -1.27 -6.76
C PRO A 169 7.87 -2.51 -7.43
N PRO A 170 7.00 -2.31 -8.42
CA PRO A 170 6.43 -3.42 -9.15
C PRO A 170 7.53 -4.30 -9.77
N SER A 171 7.65 -5.54 -9.30
CA SER A 171 8.17 -6.59 -10.17
C SER A 171 7.12 -6.76 -11.27
N GLY A 172 7.49 -6.75 -12.55
CA GLY A 172 6.59 -6.73 -13.72
C GLY A 172 5.50 -7.84 -13.75
N PRO A 173 4.90 -8.17 -14.91
CA PRO A 173 3.75 -9.09 -14.96
C PRO A 173 4.04 -10.56 -14.61
N THR A 174 5.14 -10.85 -13.90
CA THR A 174 5.58 -12.19 -13.50
C THR A 174 5.11 -12.60 -12.10
N CYS A 175 4.48 -11.69 -11.35
CA CYS A 175 3.99 -12.05 -10.03
C CYS A 175 2.79 -13.01 -10.14
N ALA A 176 2.90 -14.12 -9.42
CA ALA A 176 1.95 -15.22 -9.48
C ALA A 176 1.92 -15.93 -8.14
N ASN A 177 0.75 -16.44 -7.77
CA ASN A 177 0.59 -17.41 -6.70
C ASN A 177 -0.01 -18.71 -7.28
N LYS A 178 -0.44 -19.65 -6.43
CA LYS A 178 -1.04 -20.91 -6.86
C LYS A 178 -2.33 -20.75 -7.67
N TYR A 179 -3.09 -19.69 -7.43
CA TYR A 179 -4.44 -19.50 -7.97
C TYR A 179 -4.52 -18.44 -9.06
N PHE A 180 -3.59 -17.48 -9.07
CA PHE A 180 -3.59 -16.34 -9.98
C PHE A 180 -2.21 -16.16 -10.61
N LYS A 181 -2.18 -15.97 -11.93
CA LYS A 181 -0.97 -15.74 -12.72
C LYS A 181 -1.02 -14.35 -13.38
N GLY A 182 0.13 -13.88 -13.88
CA GLY A 182 0.18 -12.68 -14.73
C GLY A 182 -0.16 -11.37 -14.01
N ARG A 183 0.14 -11.26 -12.70
CA ARG A 183 -0.15 -10.06 -11.91
C ARG A 183 1.05 -9.14 -11.87
N THR A 184 0.78 -7.85 -11.70
CA THR A 184 1.74 -6.86 -11.27
C THR A 184 1.66 -6.76 -9.75
N CYS A 185 2.79 -6.85 -9.05
CA CYS A 185 2.80 -6.82 -7.59
C CYS A 185 3.84 -5.86 -7.04
N ILE A 186 3.49 -5.20 -5.94
CA ILE A 186 4.45 -4.56 -5.04
C ILE A 186 4.69 -5.46 -3.83
N LYS A 187 5.83 -5.29 -3.17
CA LYS A 187 6.19 -6.06 -1.98
C LYS A 187 6.54 -5.15 -0.83
N GLN A 188 6.07 -5.50 0.35
CA GLN A 188 6.54 -4.97 1.62
C GLN A 188 7.33 -6.06 2.33
N PHE A 189 8.59 -5.80 2.65
CA PHE A 189 9.28 -6.54 3.70
C PHE A 189 9.08 -5.79 5.02
N GLU A 190 8.73 -6.48 6.09
CA GLU A 190 8.36 -5.90 7.37
C GLU A 190 9.10 -6.59 8.52
N ILE A 191 9.57 -5.79 9.48
CA ILE A 191 10.03 -6.22 10.80
C ILE A 191 9.30 -5.37 11.84
N TRP A 192 8.69 -6.04 12.81
CA TRP A 192 8.10 -5.38 13.97
C TRP A 192 8.68 -5.92 15.26
N LYS A 193 9.01 -4.99 16.15
CA LYS A 193 9.41 -5.28 17.52
C LYS A 193 8.58 -4.45 18.47
N ASP A 194 8.22 -5.03 19.60
CA ASP A 194 7.62 -4.30 20.73
C ASP A 194 8.04 -4.91 22.07
N ASN A 195 7.76 -4.20 23.16
CA ASN A 195 8.01 -4.66 24.52
C ASN A 195 6.73 -5.16 25.22
N ASN A 196 5.69 -5.55 24.45
CA ASN A 196 4.50 -6.20 24.99
C ASN A 196 4.69 -7.71 25.02
N ARG A 197 4.98 -8.27 26.20
CA ARG A 197 5.27 -9.70 26.37
C ARG A 197 4.00 -10.56 26.44
N GLY A 198 2.83 -9.95 26.26
CA GLY A 198 1.53 -10.59 26.42
C GLY A 198 1.03 -10.53 27.87
N ASN A 199 -0.25 -10.86 28.07
CA ASN A 199 -0.91 -10.91 29.38
C ASN A 199 -0.83 -9.60 30.21
N GLY A 200 -0.67 -8.45 29.54
CA GLY A 200 -0.54 -7.15 30.21
C GLY A 200 0.86 -6.83 30.74
N ASP A 201 1.85 -7.69 30.52
CA ASP A 201 3.24 -7.42 30.88
C ASP A 201 3.92 -6.57 29.80
N VAL A 202 4.01 -5.26 30.07
CA VAL A 202 4.61 -4.27 29.18
C VAL A 202 5.89 -3.73 29.83
N GLY A 203 7.01 -3.83 29.11
CA GLY A 203 8.27 -3.22 29.53
C GLY A 203 9.52 -4.03 29.16
N GLY A 204 10.69 -3.42 29.42
CA GLY A 204 12.00 -3.97 29.05
C GLY A 204 12.35 -3.82 27.56
N PRO A 205 13.27 -4.65 27.02
CA PRO A 205 13.76 -4.50 25.66
C PRO A 205 12.70 -4.84 24.61
N LEU A 206 12.81 -4.24 23.43
CA LEU A 206 11.98 -4.57 22.27
C LEU A 206 12.32 -5.97 21.75
N GLU A 207 11.32 -6.83 21.64
CA GLU A 207 11.44 -8.19 21.12
C GLU A 207 10.83 -8.30 19.73
N LEU A 208 11.41 -9.15 18.87
CA LEU A 208 10.85 -9.42 17.55
C LEU A 208 9.48 -10.09 17.69
N ARG A 209 8.46 -9.57 17.01
CA ARG A 209 7.13 -10.18 16.93
C ARG A 209 6.80 -10.73 15.56
N HIS A 210 7.24 -10.05 14.51
CA HIS A 210 7.10 -10.57 13.16
C HIS A 210 8.23 -10.09 12.26
N LYS A 211 8.58 -10.95 11.29
CA LYS A 211 9.45 -10.64 10.16
C LYS A 211 8.85 -11.31 8.95
N ARG A 212 8.42 -10.57 7.93
CA ARG A 212 7.69 -11.15 6.79
C ARG A 212 7.84 -10.36 5.51
N ASP A 213 7.60 -11.02 4.39
CA ASP A 213 7.17 -10.38 3.16
C ASP A 213 5.63 -10.42 3.07
N ASN A 214 5.02 -9.30 2.70
CA ASN A 214 3.63 -9.20 2.28
C ASN A 214 3.60 -8.66 0.84
N ILE A 215 3.11 -9.48 -0.08
CA ILE A 215 3.01 -9.16 -1.51
C ILE A 215 1.57 -8.72 -1.80
N PHE A 216 1.43 -7.62 -2.52
CA PHE A 216 0.16 -7.02 -2.89
C PHE A 216 0.05 -7.08 -4.41
N ALA A 217 -1.06 -7.64 -4.92
CA ALA A 217 -1.29 -7.72 -6.36
C ALA A 217 -2.28 -6.65 -6.81
N LYS A 218 -1.95 -5.97 -7.92
CA LYS A 218 -2.80 -4.94 -8.52
C LYS A 218 -4.21 -5.50 -8.80
N GLY A 219 -5.23 -4.81 -8.29
CA GLY A 219 -6.64 -5.19 -8.38
C GLY A 219 -7.08 -6.34 -7.47
N MET A 220 -6.17 -6.95 -6.70
CA MET A 220 -6.48 -8.12 -5.85
C MET A 220 -6.47 -7.77 -4.36
N GLY A 221 -5.55 -6.90 -3.92
CA GLY A 221 -5.40 -6.53 -2.50
C GLY A 221 -4.12 -7.06 -1.85
N PRO A 222 -4.00 -6.90 -0.53
CA PRO A 222 -2.87 -7.42 0.25
C PRO A 222 -2.90 -8.94 0.37
N ALA A 223 -1.86 -9.50 0.99
CA ALA A 223 -1.76 -10.93 1.26
C ALA A 223 -1.88 -11.80 0.01
N PHE A 224 -1.54 -11.27 -1.17
CA PHE A 224 -1.48 -12.03 -2.41
C PHE A 224 -0.57 -13.25 -2.23
N ILE A 225 0.57 -12.99 -1.59
CA ILE A 225 1.46 -13.97 -0.97
C ILE A 225 1.94 -13.35 0.34
N ILE A 226 1.97 -14.14 1.41
CA ILE A 226 2.68 -13.82 2.65
C ILE A 226 3.76 -14.88 2.83
N HIS A 227 4.99 -14.45 3.09
CA HIS A 227 6.06 -15.32 3.55
C HIS A 227 6.54 -14.81 4.91
N ASN A 228 6.35 -15.62 5.95
CA ASN A 228 6.74 -15.29 7.31
C ASN A 228 8.07 -15.95 7.66
N TYR A 229 8.99 -15.14 8.17
CA TYR A 229 10.34 -15.53 8.59
C TYR A 229 10.52 -15.50 10.11
N PHE A 230 9.50 -15.09 10.87
CA PHE A 230 9.40 -15.17 12.33
C PHE A 230 7.96 -14.83 12.77
N PRO A 231 7.35 -15.47 13.77
CA PRO A 231 7.89 -16.57 14.60
C PRO A 231 7.82 -17.95 13.94
N ASN A 232 7.09 -18.07 12.83
CA ASN A 232 6.87 -19.33 12.13
C ASN A 232 7.77 -19.39 10.90
N ASP A 233 9.06 -19.65 11.10
CA ASP A 233 10.11 -19.59 10.07
C ASP A 233 9.75 -20.44 8.84
N GLY A 234 9.51 -19.79 7.71
CA GLY A 234 9.15 -20.43 6.44
C GLY A 234 7.66 -20.66 6.24
N TRP A 235 6.79 -20.20 7.15
CA TRP A 235 5.35 -20.26 6.94
C TRP A 235 4.94 -19.36 5.77
N GLN A 236 4.14 -19.90 4.85
CA GLN A 236 3.66 -19.18 3.68
C GLN A 236 2.15 -19.31 3.54
N ALA A 237 1.50 -18.24 3.07
CA ALA A 237 0.10 -18.28 2.67
C ALA A 237 -0.15 -17.49 1.38
N GLU A 238 -1.21 -17.87 0.66
CA GLU A 238 -1.52 -17.30 -0.65
C GLU A 238 -3.00 -16.98 -0.79
N LEU A 239 -3.29 -15.81 -1.36
CA LEU A 239 -4.65 -15.35 -1.66
C LEU A 239 -5.31 -16.28 -2.66
N ARG A 240 -6.50 -16.78 -2.33
CA ARG A 240 -7.31 -17.62 -3.22
C ARG A 240 -8.56 -16.91 -3.71
N GLN A 241 -9.07 -15.94 -2.94
CA GLN A 241 -10.31 -15.23 -3.26
C GLN A 241 -10.15 -13.76 -2.91
N ALA A 242 -10.69 -12.88 -3.76
CA ALA A 242 -10.88 -11.46 -3.50
C ALA A 242 -12.19 -11.00 -4.13
N TRP A 243 -12.90 -10.10 -3.46
CA TRP A 243 -14.20 -9.60 -3.91
C TRP A 243 -14.45 -8.16 -3.45
N THR A 244 -15.57 -7.59 -3.88
CA THR A 244 -16.11 -6.28 -3.48
C THR A 244 -17.45 -6.52 -2.78
N TYR A 245 -17.82 -5.70 -1.79
CA TYR A 245 -19.08 -5.82 -1.03
C TYR A 245 -19.70 -4.47 -0.64
#